data_AF-X6N6B3-F1
#
_entry.id   AF-X6N6B3-F1
#
_cell.length_a   1.000
_cell.length_b   1.000
_cell.length_c   1.000
_cell.angle_alpha   90.00
_cell.angle_beta   90.00
_cell.angle_gamma   90.00
#
_symmetry.space_group_name_H-M   'P 1'
#
loop_
_entity.id
_entity.type
_entity.pdbx_description
1 polymer ?
#
loop_
_entity_poly.entity_id
_entity_poly.type
_entity_poly.pdbx_seq_one_letter_code
_entity_poly.pdbx_strand_id
1 'polypeptide(L)'
;MIKFSSFNIFVKLICKYKSKNLQYLIKKISYVHSKGKDMSWNTVFLKKRQNKNNKMTTSSREYSGDVSNVSQLWPTCSTLPSPQGSNNGVNSEHRLKCLSFFSDNLRTLLENKCNKSYYDVVFIVGTSRSQRRKYFGLSALFAIHSKVFEKLLFGHMQESQSVPYTFNDNGNGNDNDNDNDNENEKGLDESPLDSEVGWDGGQLCAMRLKQVVIEDLECQVFEYLMKLFYGFEAPLTTSIISGVLYASHKYMIEALKEECLLFIEKLLRNCSENIQLIDVFIQVIHDAYKYGMKEAIDNIVCHKDYGLFHNPTLLTQIITSRLFCRLPEAIITQIISADI
;
A
#
# COMPACT_ATOMS: atom_id res chain seq x y z
N MET A 1 14.11 17.30 -2.02
CA MET A 1 13.16 16.18 -2.26
C MET A 1 13.97 14.89 -2.27
N ILE A 2 13.84 14.07 -1.23
CA ILE A 2 14.66 12.86 -1.05
C ILE A 2 13.97 11.70 -1.78
N LYS A 3 14.63 11.12 -2.78
CA LYS A 3 14.14 9.91 -3.46
C LYS A 3 14.58 8.69 -2.65
N PHE A 4 13.70 8.20 -1.79
CA PHE A 4 13.81 6.82 -1.31
C PHE A 4 13.35 5.91 -2.44
N SER A 5 14.15 4.90 -2.77
CA SER A 5 13.77 3.93 -3.79
C SER A 5 12.67 3.05 -3.18
N SER A 6 11.41 3.39 -3.44
CA SER A 6 10.24 2.60 -3.03
C SER A 6 10.34 1.15 -3.52
N PHE A 7 11.13 0.92 -4.57
CA PHE A 7 11.53 -0.39 -5.04
C PHE A 7 12.34 -1.18 -3.99
N ASN A 8 13.26 -0.56 -3.24
CA ASN A 8 14.00 -1.25 -2.18
C ASN A 8 13.09 -1.69 -1.04
N ILE A 9 12.11 -0.85 -0.65
CA ILE A 9 11.10 -1.21 0.36
C ILE A 9 10.27 -2.38 -0.14
N PHE A 10 9.77 -2.28 -1.37
CA PHE A 10 8.96 -3.30 -2.00
C PHE A 10 9.72 -4.63 -2.10
N VAL A 11 10.98 -4.61 -2.53
CA VAL A 11 11.83 -5.80 -2.60
C VAL A 11 12.12 -6.37 -1.21
N LYS A 12 12.46 -5.54 -0.21
CA LYS A 12 12.63 -5.98 1.18
C LYS A 12 11.37 -6.63 1.72
N LEU A 13 10.21 -6.03 1.45
CA LEU A 13 8.91 -6.54 1.88
C LEU A 13 8.57 -7.87 1.19
N ILE A 14 8.82 -8.03 -0.11
CA ILE A 14 8.51 -9.29 -0.81
C ILE A 14 9.51 -10.40 -0.47
N CYS A 15 10.81 -10.08 -0.40
CA CYS A 15 11.86 -11.09 -0.18
C CYS A 15 11.76 -11.75 1.20
N LYS A 16 11.13 -11.10 2.19
CA LYS A 16 10.93 -11.65 3.53
C LYS A 16 9.82 -12.72 3.59
N TYR A 17 8.95 -12.82 2.58
CA TYR A 17 7.73 -13.64 2.68
C TYR A 17 7.69 -14.82 1.70
N LYS A 18 7.95 -16.04 2.21
CA LYS A 18 7.49 -17.31 1.62
C LYS A 18 6.05 -17.60 2.08
N SER A 19 5.08 -16.77 1.68
CA SER A 19 3.71 -16.88 2.20
C SER A 19 2.72 -17.48 1.19
N LYS A 20 1.67 -18.14 1.71
CA LYS A 20 0.50 -18.59 0.93
C LYS A 20 -0.17 -17.42 0.19
N ASN A 21 -0.06 -16.20 0.71
CA ASN A 21 -0.59 -14.98 0.10
C ASN A 21 0.14 -14.61 -1.19
N LEU A 22 1.47 -14.80 -1.25
CA LEU A 22 2.24 -14.62 -2.48
C LEU A 22 1.81 -15.62 -3.55
N GLN A 23 1.57 -16.88 -3.18
CA GLN A 23 1.05 -17.89 -4.12
C GLN A 23 -0.36 -17.56 -4.62
N TYR A 24 -1.23 -17.08 -3.73
CA TYR A 24 -2.57 -16.61 -4.11
C TYR A 24 -2.48 -15.44 -5.10
N LEU A 25 -1.64 -14.44 -4.81
CA LEU A 25 -1.44 -13.29 -5.68
C LEU A 25 -0.90 -13.71 -7.05
N ILE A 26 0.10 -14.59 -7.07
CA ILE A 26 0.63 -15.23 -8.27
C ILE A 26 -0.50 -15.87 -9.07
N LYS A 27 -1.29 -16.77 -8.47
CA LYS A 27 -2.42 -17.45 -9.14
C LYS A 27 -3.45 -16.46 -9.68
N LYS A 28 -3.76 -15.41 -8.92
CA LYS A 28 -4.71 -14.37 -9.33
C LYS A 28 -4.19 -13.60 -10.54
N ILE A 29 -2.92 -13.18 -10.52
CA ILE A 29 -2.25 -12.53 -11.66
C ILE A 29 -2.23 -13.47 -12.88
N SER A 30 -1.92 -14.76 -12.69
CA SER A 30 -1.95 -15.75 -13.80
C SER A 30 -3.33 -15.88 -14.42
N TYR A 31 -4.37 -15.99 -13.59
CA TYR A 31 -5.76 -16.12 -14.03
C TYR A 31 -6.23 -14.90 -14.81
N VAL A 32 -5.86 -13.71 -14.34
CA VAL A 32 -6.12 -12.46 -15.05
C VAL A 32 -5.43 -12.46 -16.41
N HIS A 33 -4.17 -12.88 -16.48
CA HIS A 33 -3.42 -12.91 -17.72
C HIS A 33 -3.94 -13.96 -18.71
N SER A 34 -4.51 -15.08 -18.24
CA SER A 34 -5.14 -16.07 -19.12
C SER A 34 -6.49 -15.58 -19.67
N LYS A 35 -7.34 -14.98 -18.83
CA LYS A 35 -8.64 -14.40 -19.24
C LYS A 35 -8.48 -13.14 -20.10
N GLY A 36 -7.47 -12.32 -19.82
CA GLY A 36 -7.17 -11.12 -20.58
C GLY A 36 -6.68 -11.42 -22.01
N LYS A 37 -6.05 -12.57 -22.26
CA LYS A 37 -5.64 -12.96 -23.61
C LYS A 37 -6.81 -13.17 -24.58
N ASP A 38 -8.01 -13.48 -24.08
CA ASP A 38 -9.23 -13.53 -24.89
C ASP A 38 -9.79 -12.13 -25.21
N MET A 39 -9.35 -11.10 -24.49
CA MET A 39 -9.69 -9.70 -24.75
C MET A 39 -8.43 -8.87 -25.08
N SER A 40 -8.01 -8.93 -26.35
CA SER A 40 -7.27 -7.85 -27.04
C SER A 40 -5.97 -7.33 -26.37
N TRP A 41 -5.05 -8.20 -25.98
CA TRP A 41 -3.67 -7.77 -25.63
C TRP A 41 -2.71 -7.67 -26.84
N ASN A 42 -3.12 -8.19 -28.00
CA ASN A 42 -2.29 -8.18 -29.22
C ASN A 42 -2.01 -6.75 -29.73
N THR A 43 -2.89 -5.78 -29.47
CA THR A 43 -2.79 -4.44 -30.06
C THR A 43 -1.75 -3.55 -29.38
N VAL A 44 -1.47 -3.74 -28.08
CA VAL A 44 -0.55 -2.87 -27.32
C VAL A 44 0.91 -3.31 -27.47
N PHE A 45 1.17 -4.62 -27.54
CA PHE A 45 2.53 -5.14 -27.74
C PHE A 45 3.02 -5.06 -29.19
N LEU A 46 2.13 -5.18 -30.19
CA LEU A 46 2.52 -5.06 -31.60
C LEU A 46 2.85 -3.61 -31.99
N LYS A 47 2.19 -2.59 -31.41
CA LYS A 47 2.49 -1.18 -31.69
C LYS A 47 3.86 -0.73 -31.19
N LYS A 48 4.32 -1.26 -30.05
CA LYS A 48 5.65 -0.93 -29.49
C LYS A 48 6.79 -1.67 -30.20
N ARG A 49 6.51 -2.80 -30.84
CA ARG A 49 7.49 -3.59 -31.61
C ARG A 49 7.61 -3.13 -33.07
N GLN A 50 6.53 -2.64 -33.68
CA GLN A 50 6.58 -2.08 -35.03
C GLN A 50 7.31 -0.74 -35.13
N ASN A 51 7.44 0.02 -34.03
CA ASN A 51 8.14 1.30 -34.06
C ASN A 51 9.67 1.21 -33.88
N LYS A 52 10.22 -0.02 -33.79
CA LYS A 52 11.68 -0.24 -33.63
C LYS A 52 12.32 -1.04 -34.76
N ASN A 53 11.52 -1.66 -35.63
CA ASN A 53 12.00 -2.48 -36.73
C ASN A 53 11.38 -2.05 -38.06
N ASN A 54 11.83 -0.90 -38.58
CA ASN A 54 11.74 -0.61 -40.01
C ASN A 54 13.15 -0.46 -40.57
N LYS A 55 13.82 -1.60 -40.77
CA LYS A 55 14.82 -1.77 -41.82
C LYS A 55 14.97 -3.26 -42.16
N MET A 56 14.69 -3.58 -43.42
CA MET A 56 15.05 -4.77 -44.20
C MET A 56 14.19 -6.06 -44.13
N THR A 57 13.52 -6.27 -45.27
CA THR A 57 13.38 -7.50 -46.11
C THR A 57 12.57 -8.70 -45.63
N THR A 58 11.38 -8.82 -46.23
CA THR A 58 10.69 -9.99 -46.80
C THR A 58 11.26 -11.40 -46.53
N SER A 59 10.46 -12.24 -45.87
CA SER A 59 10.18 -13.63 -46.31
C SER A 59 9.06 -14.21 -45.44
N SER A 60 7.96 -14.58 -46.08
CA SER A 60 6.80 -15.22 -45.47
C SER A 60 7.13 -16.65 -45.08
N ARG A 61 6.85 -17.02 -43.82
CA ARG A 61 6.65 -18.42 -43.43
C ARG A 61 5.61 -18.48 -42.33
N GLU A 62 4.46 -19.04 -42.66
CA GLU A 62 3.43 -19.43 -41.72
C GLU A 62 3.98 -20.49 -40.76
N TYR A 63 3.81 -20.25 -39.47
CA TYR A 63 4.11 -21.22 -38.42
C TYR A 63 2.87 -21.34 -37.54
N SER A 64 2.13 -22.43 -37.75
CA SER A 64 1.13 -22.95 -36.82
C SER A 64 1.89 -23.51 -35.61
N GLY A 65 1.80 -22.82 -34.48
CA GLY A 65 2.45 -23.22 -33.22
C GLY A 65 1.43 -23.62 -32.16
N ASP A 66 1.48 -24.89 -31.79
CA ASP A 66 0.70 -25.56 -30.73
C ASP A 66 0.69 -24.82 -29.38
N VAL A 67 -0.48 -24.82 -28.72
CA VAL A 67 -0.79 -24.07 -27.49
C VAL A 67 -0.47 -24.86 -26.20
N SER A 68 0.31 -25.94 -26.27
CA SER A 68 0.50 -26.87 -25.13
C SER A 68 1.65 -26.55 -24.17
N ASN A 69 2.39 -25.43 -24.32
CA ASN A 69 3.64 -25.21 -23.57
C ASN A 69 3.70 -23.98 -22.63
N VAL A 70 2.60 -23.30 -22.36
CA VAL A 70 2.59 -22.08 -21.50
C VAL A 70 2.80 -22.39 -20.01
N SER A 71 2.62 -23.64 -19.58
CA SER A 71 2.88 -24.10 -18.21
C SER A 71 4.36 -24.08 -17.82
N GLN A 72 5.29 -23.87 -18.77
CA GLN A 72 6.73 -23.82 -18.52
C GLN A 72 7.30 -22.40 -18.29
N LEU A 73 6.48 -21.35 -18.40
CA LEU A 73 6.92 -19.95 -18.20
C LEU A 73 6.80 -19.43 -16.76
N TRP A 74 6.28 -20.25 -15.85
CA TRP A 74 6.28 -19.98 -14.41
C TRP A 74 7.34 -20.86 -13.77
N PRO A 75 8.43 -20.31 -13.21
CA PRO A 75 9.28 -21.08 -12.33
C PRO A 75 8.41 -21.52 -11.15
N THR A 76 8.24 -22.82 -10.95
CA THR A 76 7.62 -23.34 -9.74
C THR A 76 8.42 -22.84 -8.55
N CYS A 77 7.84 -21.92 -7.77
CA CYS A 77 8.47 -21.27 -6.62
C CYS A 77 8.80 -22.24 -5.46
N SER A 78 8.58 -23.54 -5.65
CA SER A 78 8.79 -24.63 -4.71
C SER A 78 10.26 -25.06 -4.56
N THR A 79 11.17 -24.58 -5.40
CA THR A 79 12.62 -24.86 -5.30
C THR A 79 13.42 -23.57 -5.10
N LEU A 80 13.20 -22.89 -3.97
CA LEU A 80 14.19 -21.94 -3.45
C LEU A 80 15.31 -22.74 -2.78
N PRO A 81 16.54 -22.79 -3.34
CA PRO A 81 17.64 -23.52 -2.73
C PRO A 81 17.96 -22.90 -1.36
N SER A 82 18.16 -23.77 -0.36
CA SER A 82 18.68 -23.38 0.95
C SER A 82 20.02 -22.67 0.79
N PRO A 83 20.34 -21.67 1.65
CA PRO A 83 21.55 -20.86 1.51
C PRO A 83 22.77 -21.65 1.99
N GLN A 84 23.25 -22.59 1.19
CA GLN A 84 24.57 -23.19 1.36
C GLN A 84 25.18 -23.44 -0.02
N GLY A 85 26.24 -22.69 -0.36
CA GLY A 85 27.06 -22.93 -1.55
C GLY A 85 27.23 -21.72 -2.46
N SER A 86 28.45 -21.18 -2.46
CA SER A 86 28.97 -20.09 -3.29
C SER A 86 28.80 -20.33 -4.80
N ASN A 87 27.69 -19.83 -5.37
CA ASN A 87 27.50 -19.59 -6.81
C ASN A 87 26.67 -18.29 -6.97
N ASN A 88 27.30 -17.15 -6.71
CA ASN A 88 26.60 -15.87 -6.45
C ASN A 88 26.22 -15.05 -7.71
N GLY A 89 26.70 -15.41 -8.91
CA GLY A 89 26.43 -14.65 -10.13
C GLY A 89 25.05 -14.88 -10.74
N VAL A 90 24.77 -16.11 -11.16
CA VAL A 90 23.60 -16.48 -11.97
C VAL A 90 22.27 -16.34 -11.22
N ASN A 91 22.29 -16.54 -9.89
CA ASN A 91 21.10 -16.42 -9.05
C ASN A 91 20.65 -14.96 -8.83
N SER A 92 21.55 -13.98 -8.94
CA SER A 92 21.20 -12.57 -8.73
C SER A 92 20.43 -12.00 -9.93
N GLU A 93 20.88 -12.28 -11.15
CA GLU A 93 20.27 -11.79 -12.38
C GLU A 93 18.86 -12.34 -12.60
N HIS A 94 18.65 -13.64 -12.34
CA HIS A 94 17.33 -14.26 -12.47
C HIS A 94 16.32 -13.69 -11.45
N ARG A 95 16.77 -13.41 -10.22
CA ARG A 95 15.95 -12.76 -9.20
C ARG A 95 15.55 -11.35 -9.60
N LEU A 96 16.48 -10.56 -10.15
CA LEU A 96 16.21 -9.21 -10.64
C LEU A 96 15.19 -9.21 -11.79
N LYS A 97 15.31 -10.14 -12.74
CA LYS A 97 14.34 -10.33 -13.85
C LYS A 97 12.94 -10.71 -13.34
N CYS A 98 12.84 -11.57 -12.34
CA CYS A 98 11.55 -11.92 -11.74
C CYS A 98 10.91 -10.72 -11.02
N LEU A 99 11.71 -9.95 -10.29
CA LEU A 99 11.23 -8.75 -9.58
C LEU A 99 10.77 -7.65 -10.54
N SER A 100 11.51 -7.41 -11.62
CA SER A 100 11.10 -6.44 -12.64
C SER A 100 9.78 -6.86 -13.31
N PHE A 101 9.65 -8.14 -13.68
CA PHE A 101 8.42 -8.68 -14.25
C PHE A 101 7.23 -8.55 -13.29
N PHE A 102 7.42 -8.85 -12.01
CA PHE A 102 6.37 -8.71 -11.01
C PHE A 102 5.96 -7.24 -10.81
N SER A 103 6.94 -6.33 -10.75
CA SER A 103 6.73 -4.89 -10.67
C SER A 103 5.93 -4.37 -11.87
N ASP A 104 6.27 -4.78 -13.09
CA ASP A 104 5.59 -4.33 -14.31
C ASP A 104 4.12 -4.80 -14.36
N ASN A 105 3.86 -6.03 -13.92
CA ASN A 105 2.49 -6.56 -13.84
C ASN A 105 1.65 -5.86 -12.77
N LEU A 106 2.21 -5.59 -11.58
CA LEU A 106 1.49 -4.83 -10.55
C LEU A 106 1.19 -3.41 -11.01
N ARG A 107 2.15 -2.76 -11.66
CA ARG A 107 1.97 -1.43 -12.23
C ARG A 107 0.81 -1.40 -13.22
N THR A 108 0.77 -2.40 -14.11
CA THR A 108 -0.27 -2.50 -15.14
C THR A 108 -1.64 -2.81 -14.54
N LEU A 109 -1.72 -3.60 -13.47
CA LEU A 109 -2.97 -3.84 -12.75
C LEU A 109 -3.58 -2.55 -12.17
N LEU A 110 -2.76 -1.57 -11.78
CA LEU A 110 -3.22 -0.30 -11.23
C LEU A 110 -3.44 0.79 -12.26
N GLU A 111 -2.63 0.83 -13.31
CA GLU A 111 -2.88 1.73 -14.43
C GLU A 111 -4.24 1.38 -15.07
N ASN A 112 -4.63 0.11 -15.01
CA ASN A 112 -5.99 -0.37 -15.29
C ASN A 112 -6.96 -0.16 -14.11
N LYS A 113 -6.86 0.96 -13.40
CA LYS A 113 -7.75 1.36 -12.28
C LYS A 113 -9.24 1.25 -12.61
N CYS A 114 -9.59 1.38 -13.89
CA CYS A 114 -10.96 1.27 -14.39
C CYS A 114 -11.50 -0.16 -14.40
N ASN A 115 -10.63 -1.18 -14.34
CA ASN A 115 -11.06 -2.57 -14.38
C ASN A 115 -11.34 -3.09 -12.97
N LYS A 116 -12.54 -2.72 -12.47
CA LYS A 116 -13.06 -3.06 -11.15
C LYS A 116 -13.08 -4.59 -10.88
N SER A 117 -12.98 -5.42 -11.92
CA SER A 117 -13.02 -6.89 -11.84
C SER A 117 -11.86 -7.54 -11.10
N TYR A 118 -10.76 -6.82 -10.84
CA TYR A 118 -9.59 -7.40 -10.19
C TYR A 118 -9.59 -7.26 -8.67
N TYR A 119 -10.28 -6.25 -8.16
CA TYR A 119 -10.32 -5.96 -6.73
C TYR A 119 -11.12 -7.03 -6.00
N ASP A 120 -10.69 -7.39 -4.80
CA ASP A 120 -11.43 -8.28 -3.88
C ASP A 120 -11.75 -7.60 -2.55
N VAL A 121 -11.23 -6.39 -2.33
CA VAL A 121 -11.48 -5.59 -1.13
C VAL A 121 -11.73 -4.14 -1.49
N VAL A 122 -12.63 -3.51 -0.73
CA VAL A 122 -12.82 -2.06 -0.68
C VAL A 122 -12.52 -1.57 0.74
N PHE A 123 -11.57 -0.65 0.85
CA PHE A 123 -11.24 0.03 2.10
C PHE A 123 -11.99 1.35 2.15
N ILE A 124 -12.73 1.58 3.23
CA ILE A 124 -13.38 2.86 3.53
C ILE A 124 -12.51 3.54 4.58
N VAL A 125 -11.80 4.60 4.17
CA VAL A 125 -10.76 5.22 5.01
C VAL A 125 -11.09 6.67 5.30
N GLY A 126 -10.96 7.07 6.56
CA GLY A 126 -11.08 8.46 6.98
C GLY A 126 -11.54 8.58 8.44
N THR A 127 -11.02 9.58 9.14
CA THR A 127 -11.31 9.83 10.57
C THR A 127 -12.68 10.42 10.82
N SER A 128 -13.20 11.19 9.86
CA SER A 128 -14.52 11.83 9.92
C SER A 128 -15.42 11.27 8.85
N ARG A 129 -16.72 11.12 9.14
CA ARG A 129 -17.71 10.59 8.16
C ARG A 129 -17.70 11.37 6.85
N SER A 130 -17.64 12.70 6.93
CA SER A 130 -17.59 13.62 5.79
C SER A 130 -16.30 13.57 4.95
N GLN A 131 -15.25 12.89 5.42
CA GLN A 131 -13.97 12.79 4.73
C GLN A 131 -13.63 11.35 4.34
N ARG A 132 -14.59 10.41 4.44
CA ARG A 132 -14.34 9.01 4.08
C ARG A 132 -14.17 8.86 2.57
N ARG A 133 -13.13 8.13 2.17
CA ARG A 133 -12.86 7.78 0.78
C ARG A 133 -12.81 6.27 0.60
N LYS A 134 -13.28 5.80 -0.55
CA LYS A 134 -13.25 4.39 -0.93
C LYS A 134 -11.98 4.09 -1.73
N TYR A 135 -11.25 3.06 -1.32
CA TYR A 135 -10.03 2.58 -1.99
C TYR A 135 -10.21 1.11 -2.35
N PHE A 136 -10.22 0.82 -3.66
CA PHE A 136 -10.31 -0.54 -4.16
C PHE A 136 -8.92 -1.18 -4.23
N GLY A 137 -8.79 -2.40 -3.73
CA GLY A 137 -7.49 -3.04 -3.55
C GLY A 137 -7.48 -4.55 -3.79
N LEU A 138 -6.27 -5.11 -3.76
CA LEU A 138 -6.02 -6.56 -3.74
C LEU A 138 -5.61 -6.95 -2.33
N SER A 139 -6.45 -7.71 -1.64
CA SER A 139 -6.27 -8.11 -0.24
C SER A 139 -4.91 -8.77 0.00
N ALA A 140 -4.48 -9.60 -0.94
CA ALA A 140 -3.21 -10.31 -0.85
C ALA A 140 -1.99 -9.38 -0.81
N LEU A 141 -2.03 -8.23 -1.51
CA LEU A 141 -0.92 -7.27 -1.47
C LEU A 141 -0.79 -6.67 -0.07
N PHE A 142 -1.88 -6.16 0.49
CA PHE A 142 -1.90 -5.61 1.85
C PHE A 142 -1.44 -6.63 2.89
N ALA A 143 -1.90 -7.88 2.77
CA ALA A 143 -1.51 -8.97 3.66
C ALA A 143 -0.05 -9.42 3.53
N ILE A 144 0.58 -9.27 2.37
CA ILE A 144 2.03 -9.55 2.22
C ILE A 144 2.86 -8.51 2.98
N HIS A 145 2.42 -7.25 2.99
CA HIS A 145 3.18 -6.15 3.58
C HIS A 145 2.92 -5.95 5.08
N SER A 146 1.83 -6.49 5.62
CA SER A 146 1.42 -6.25 7.01
C SER A 146 0.75 -7.48 7.62
N LYS A 147 1.23 -7.88 8.81
CA LYS A 147 0.62 -8.94 9.61
C LYS A 147 -0.78 -8.58 10.13
N VAL A 148 -1.03 -7.30 10.35
CA VAL A 148 -2.35 -6.82 10.76
C VAL A 148 -3.33 -6.94 9.59
N PHE A 149 -2.95 -6.49 8.39
CA PHE A 149 -3.81 -6.67 7.21
C PHE A 149 -4.01 -8.16 6.86
N GLU A 150 -2.99 -9.01 7.04
CA GLU A 150 -3.14 -10.45 6.88
C GLU A 150 -4.24 -11.02 7.77
N LYS A 151 -4.24 -10.68 9.06
CA LYS A 151 -5.27 -11.14 10.00
C LYS A 151 -6.64 -10.50 9.74
N LEU A 152 -6.67 -9.22 9.37
CA LEU A 152 -7.90 -8.50 9.06
C LEU A 152 -8.61 -9.07 7.82
N LEU A 153 -7.82 -9.41 6.79
CA LEU A 153 -8.34 -9.83 5.49
C LEU A 153 -8.57 -11.33 5.40
N PHE A 154 -7.72 -12.15 6.02
CA PHE A 154 -7.75 -13.62 5.90
C PHE A 154 -7.88 -14.36 7.24
N GLY A 155 -7.81 -13.67 8.37
CA GLY A 155 -7.92 -14.27 9.70
C GLY A 155 -9.36 -14.38 10.21
N HIS A 156 -9.50 -14.86 11.45
CA HIS A 156 -10.77 -15.00 12.16
C HIS A 156 -11.12 -13.75 13.01
N MET A 157 -10.75 -12.55 12.54
CA MET A 157 -11.13 -11.32 13.22
C MET A 157 -12.61 -11.02 13.00
N GLN A 158 -13.28 -10.35 13.94
CA GLN A 158 -14.71 -10.04 13.82
C GLN A 158 -14.99 -9.18 12.57
N GLU A 159 -14.04 -8.31 12.23
CA GLU A 159 -14.01 -7.46 11.04
C GLU A 159 -13.71 -8.24 9.75
N SER A 160 -13.31 -9.51 9.87
CA SER A 160 -13.05 -10.36 8.71
C SER A 160 -14.34 -10.93 8.11
N GLN A 161 -15.46 -10.86 8.83
CA GLN A 161 -16.79 -11.23 8.37
C GLN A 161 -17.21 -10.26 7.25
N SER A 162 -17.16 -10.74 6.01
CA SER A 162 -17.47 -9.93 4.84
C SER A 162 -18.96 -9.60 4.82
N VAL A 163 -19.32 -8.35 5.06
CA VAL A 163 -20.57 -7.82 4.50
C VAL A 163 -20.34 -7.68 3.00
N PRO A 164 -21.09 -8.39 2.15
CA PRO A 164 -20.92 -8.29 0.70
C PRO A 164 -21.25 -6.87 0.26
N TYR A 165 -20.25 -6.15 -0.24
CA TYR A 165 -20.48 -4.83 -0.83
C TYR A 165 -21.12 -4.99 -2.21
N THR A 166 -22.34 -4.49 -2.38
CA THR A 166 -23.02 -4.40 -3.67
C THR A 166 -22.63 -3.09 -4.35
N PHE A 167 -22.02 -3.20 -5.54
CA PHE A 167 -21.63 -2.04 -6.32
C PHE A 167 -22.88 -1.44 -6.99
N ASN A 168 -23.49 -0.40 -6.40
CA ASN A 168 -24.52 0.38 -7.08
C ASN A 168 -23.85 1.46 -7.95
N ASP A 169 -23.60 1.13 -9.22
CA ASP A 169 -23.11 2.09 -10.23
C ASP A 169 -24.29 2.90 -10.82
N ASN A 170 -25.07 3.58 -9.97
CA ASN A 170 -25.97 4.62 -10.47
C ASN A 170 -25.13 5.88 -10.70
N GLY A 171 -24.34 5.85 -11.76
CA GLY A 171 -23.50 6.95 -12.21
C GLY A 171 -24.36 8.16 -12.59
N ASN A 172 -24.68 8.99 -11.60
CA ASN A 172 -24.96 10.39 -11.81
C ASN A 172 -24.00 11.16 -10.92
N GLY A 173 -22.89 11.59 -11.50
CA GLY A 173 -21.79 12.29 -10.83
C GLY A 173 -22.20 13.68 -10.37
N ASN A 174 -22.97 13.73 -9.28
CA ASN A 174 -23.11 14.90 -8.44
C ASN A 174 -22.83 14.42 -7.00
N ASP A 175 -21.55 14.48 -6.62
CA ASP A 175 -21.10 14.39 -5.22
C ASP A 175 -21.56 15.65 -4.47
N ASN A 176 -22.86 15.78 -4.26
CA ASN A 176 -23.45 16.67 -3.27
C ASN A 176 -24.08 15.78 -2.20
N ASP A 177 -23.25 15.43 -1.21
CA ASP A 177 -23.67 14.79 0.03
C ASP A 177 -24.57 15.76 0.82
N ASN A 178 -25.87 15.72 0.55
CA ASN A 178 -26.89 16.26 1.45
C ASN A 178 -27.41 15.11 2.30
N ASP A 179 -26.74 14.89 3.44
CA ASP A 179 -27.23 14.07 4.54
C ASP A 179 -28.45 14.76 5.17
N ASN A 180 -29.65 14.40 4.70
CA ASN A 180 -30.91 14.71 5.38
C ASN A 180 -31.35 13.44 6.10
N ASP A 181 -30.92 13.30 7.35
CA ASP A 181 -31.45 12.34 8.30
C ASP A 181 -32.89 12.74 8.64
N ASN A 182 -33.86 12.00 8.13
CA ASN A 182 -35.25 12.09 8.55
C ASN A 182 -35.67 10.73 9.08
N GLU A 183 -35.62 10.60 10.41
CA GLU A 183 -36.22 9.50 11.16
C GLU A 183 -37.74 9.56 10.97
N ASN A 184 -38.32 8.51 10.38
CA ASN A 184 -39.73 8.20 10.59
C ASN A 184 -39.95 6.70 10.52
N GLU A 185 -40.16 6.11 11.70
CA GLU A 185 -40.83 4.84 11.87
C GLU A 185 -42.24 4.89 11.25
N LYS A 186 -42.59 3.84 10.50
CA LYS A 186 -43.89 3.17 10.57
C LYS A 186 -43.85 1.90 9.73
N GLY A 187 -44.15 0.77 10.38
CA GLY A 187 -44.30 -0.52 9.73
C GLY A 187 -45.55 -0.60 8.85
N LEU A 188 -45.58 -1.62 8.01
CA LEU A 188 -46.74 -2.47 7.73
C LEU A 188 -46.34 -3.59 6.75
N ASP A 189 -46.88 -4.76 7.06
CA ASP A 189 -47.27 -5.90 6.23
C ASP A 189 -46.25 -6.62 5.33
N GLU A 190 -45.88 -7.80 5.83
CA GLU A 190 -45.45 -8.94 5.04
C GLU A 190 -46.63 -9.50 4.23
N SER A 191 -46.45 -9.65 2.91
CA SER A 191 -47.15 -10.66 2.11
C SER A 191 -46.30 -11.02 0.89
N PRO A 192 -46.12 -12.32 0.60
CA PRO A 192 -45.25 -12.78 -0.49
C PRO A 192 -46.01 -12.80 -1.81
N LEU A 193 -45.46 -12.15 -2.84
CA LEU A 193 -45.92 -12.28 -4.22
C LEU A 193 -44.83 -12.91 -5.06
N ASP A 194 -45.10 -14.16 -5.42
CA ASP A 194 -44.44 -14.91 -6.47
C ASP A 194 -44.65 -14.20 -7.81
N SER A 195 -43.57 -13.80 -8.45
CA SER A 195 -43.56 -13.54 -9.89
C SER A 195 -42.19 -13.90 -10.44
N GLU A 196 -42.12 -15.12 -10.96
CA GLU A 196 -41.10 -15.59 -11.90
C GLU A 196 -41.10 -14.68 -13.13
N VAL A 197 -40.08 -13.84 -13.24
CA VAL A 197 -39.70 -13.21 -14.50
C VAL A 197 -38.32 -13.75 -14.83
N GLY A 198 -38.21 -14.42 -15.97
CA GLY A 198 -36.95 -14.99 -16.46
C GLY A 198 -35.92 -13.89 -16.73
N TRP A 199 -34.84 -13.91 -15.97
CA TRP A 199 -33.62 -13.13 -16.24
C TRP A 199 -32.61 -14.03 -16.93
N ASP A 200 -32.78 -14.25 -18.24
CA ASP A 200 -31.75 -14.82 -19.09
C ASP A 200 -31.09 -13.67 -19.86
N GLY A 201 -29.96 -13.18 -19.32
CA GLY A 201 -29.34 -11.95 -19.81
C GLY A 201 -28.15 -11.49 -18.97
N GLY A 202 -27.12 -12.33 -18.86
CA GLY A 202 -25.78 -11.87 -18.45
C GLY A 202 -25.62 -11.49 -16.99
N GLN A 203 -25.80 -12.45 -16.08
CA GLN A 203 -25.30 -12.36 -14.71
C GLN A 203 -23.76 -12.20 -14.73
N LEU A 204 -23.28 -10.97 -14.78
CA LEU A 204 -22.00 -10.62 -14.17
C LEU A 204 -22.15 -11.01 -12.71
N CYS A 205 -21.64 -12.20 -12.32
CA CYS A 205 -21.57 -12.63 -10.94
C CYS A 205 -21.13 -11.44 -10.10
N ALA A 206 -22.04 -10.87 -9.31
CA ALA A 206 -21.75 -9.72 -8.49
C ALA A 206 -20.56 -10.10 -7.60
N MET A 207 -19.38 -9.60 -7.94
CA MET A 207 -18.17 -9.91 -7.19
C MET A 207 -18.38 -9.34 -5.80
N ARG A 208 -18.52 -10.24 -4.82
CA ARG A 208 -18.63 -9.86 -3.42
C ARG A 208 -17.29 -9.29 -2.99
N LEU A 209 -17.16 -7.97 -3.05
CA LEU A 209 -16.02 -7.27 -2.49
C LEU A 209 -16.13 -7.30 -0.96
N LYS A 210 -15.03 -7.66 -0.31
CA LYS A 210 -14.92 -7.53 1.14
C LYS A 210 -14.80 -6.05 1.50
N GLN A 211 -15.66 -5.56 2.38
CA GLN A 211 -15.57 -4.19 2.87
C GLN A 211 -14.75 -4.15 4.17
N VAL A 212 -13.82 -3.20 4.26
CA VAL A 212 -13.01 -2.95 5.47
C VAL A 212 -13.06 -1.46 5.79
N VAL A 213 -13.42 -1.11 7.02
CA VAL A 213 -13.47 0.28 7.47
C VAL A 213 -12.23 0.59 8.30
N ILE A 214 -11.54 1.69 7.98
CA ILE A 214 -10.32 2.15 8.66
C ILE A 214 -10.56 3.60 9.10
N GLU A 215 -10.90 3.78 10.38
CA GLU A 215 -11.30 5.06 10.96
C GLU A 215 -10.13 5.83 11.59
N ASP A 216 -9.00 5.18 11.78
CA ASP A 216 -7.84 5.71 12.48
C ASP A 216 -6.75 6.27 11.55
N LEU A 217 -6.95 6.21 10.24
CA LEU A 217 -6.01 6.73 9.26
C LEU A 217 -6.61 7.86 8.42
N GLU A 218 -5.79 8.86 8.16
CA GLU A 218 -6.07 9.88 7.16
C GLU A 218 -5.99 9.29 5.75
N CYS A 219 -6.84 9.79 4.85
CA CYS A 219 -6.90 9.35 3.46
C CYS A 219 -5.55 9.48 2.73
N GLN A 220 -4.79 10.55 2.99
CA GLN A 220 -3.50 10.78 2.34
C GLN A 220 -2.43 9.77 2.80
N VAL A 221 -2.43 9.42 4.08
CA VAL A 221 -1.55 8.40 4.65
C VAL A 221 -1.86 7.03 4.04
N PHE A 222 -3.14 6.67 3.96
CA PHE A 222 -3.52 5.40 3.34
C PHE A 222 -3.23 5.34 1.85
N GLU A 223 -3.44 6.44 1.12
CA GLU A 223 -3.06 6.54 -0.30
C GLU A 223 -1.55 6.35 -0.50
N TYR A 224 -0.73 6.89 0.40
CA TYR A 224 0.71 6.66 0.42
C TYR A 224 1.05 5.17 0.62
N LEU A 225 0.45 4.52 1.62
CA LEU A 225 0.66 3.08 1.87
C LEU A 225 0.24 2.23 0.69
N MET A 226 -0.92 2.54 0.10
CA MET A 226 -1.40 1.85 -1.09
C MET A 226 -0.38 1.99 -2.22
N LYS A 227 0.04 3.20 -2.58
CA LYS A 227 1.07 3.41 -3.61
C LYS A 227 2.33 2.58 -3.34
N LEU A 228 2.79 2.57 -2.09
CA LEU A 228 3.95 1.81 -1.66
C LEU A 228 3.79 0.29 -1.82
N PHE A 229 2.67 -0.29 -1.39
CA PHE A 229 2.40 -1.74 -1.46
C PHE A 229 2.29 -2.24 -2.89
N TYR A 230 1.93 -1.35 -3.80
CA TYR A 230 1.89 -1.66 -5.21
C TYR A 230 3.23 -1.38 -5.92
N GLY A 231 4.26 -0.96 -5.20
CA GLY A 231 5.59 -0.71 -5.75
C GLY A 231 5.75 0.63 -6.47
N PHE A 232 4.81 1.57 -6.31
CA PHE A 232 4.97 2.91 -6.84
C PHE A 232 5.92 3.75 -5.99
N GLU A 233 6.60 4.68 -6.68
CA GLU A 233 7.36 5.72 -6.00
C GLU A 233 6.40 6.76 -5.40
N ALA A 234 6.31 6.75 -4.07
CA ALA A 234 5.60 7.77 -3.31
C ALA A 234 6.62 8.50 -2.42
N PRO A 235 6.84 9.81 -2.60
CA PRO A 235 7.76 10.54 -1.75
C PRO A 235 7.18 10.67 -0.35
N LEU A 236 7.98 10.36 0.67
CA LEU A 236 7.64 10.64 2.05
C LEU A 236 7.82 12.14 2.29
N THR A 237 6.77 12.83 2.72
CA THR A 237 6.75 14.28 2.96
C THR A 237 6.61 14.59 4.45
N THR A 238 7.00 15.80 4.84
CA THR A 238 6.85 16.32 6.20
C THR A 238 5.39 16.42 6.65
N SER A 239 4.44 16.53 5.72
CA SER A 239 3.02 16.62 6.03
C SER A 239 2.38 15.28 6.41
N ILE A 240 2.93 14.16 5.94
CA ILE A 240 2.34 12.82 6.15
C ILE A 240 3.18 11.94 7.07
N ILE A 241 4.43 12.33 7.39
CA ILE A 241 5.39 11.48 8.11
C ILE A 241 4.87 10.99 9.47
N SER A 242 4.18 11.82 10.25
CA SER A 242 3.64 11.39 11.56
C SER A 242 2.57 10.32 11.40
N GLY A 243 1.65 10.51 10.45
CA GLY A 243 0.62 9.53 10.11
C GLY A 243 1.19 8.23 9.51
N VAL A 244 2.21 8.33 8.64
CA VAL A 244 2.88 7.16 8.06
C VAL A 244 3.68 6.40 9.11
N LEU A 245 4.36 7.09 10.03
CA LEU A 245 5.04 6.46 11.16
C LEU A 245 4.05 5.71 12.04
N TYR A 246 2.93 6.36 12.40
CA TYR A 246 1.83 5.71 13.13
C TYR A 246 1.33 4.45 12.43
N ALA A 247 1.02 4.56 11.14
CA ALA A 247 0.54 3.42 10.37
C ALA A 247 1.59 2.30 10.28
N SER A 248 2.86 2.63 10.08
CA SER A 248 3.94 1.64 10.03
C SER A 248 4.07 0.86 11.35
N HIS A 249 3.87 1.54 12.48
CA HIS A 249 3.88 0.91 13.80
C HIS A 249 2.63 0.05 14.01
N LYS A 250 1.44 0.65 13.83
CA LYS A 250 0.14 -0.02 14.07
C LYS A 250 -0.05 -1.24 13.18
N TYR A 251 0.26 -1.13 11.89
CA TYR A 251 0.10 -2.21 10.92
C TYR A 251 1.33 -3.12 10.84
N MET A 252 2.33 -2.95 11.72
CA MET A 252 3.54 -3.78 11.79
C MET A 252 4.29 -3.89 10.46
N ILE A 253 4.59 -2.73 9.85
CA ILE A 253 5.32 -2.63 8.58
C ILE A 253 6.75 -2.17 8.92
N GLU A 254 7.59 -3.08 9.42
CA GLU A 254 8.89 -2.74 10.01
C GLU A 254 9.81 -1.98 9.05
N ALA A 255 9.88 -2.40 7.79
CA ALA A 255 10.72 -1.75 6.78
C ALA A 255 10.31 -0.28 6.55
N LEU A 256 9.02 0.03 6.64
CA LEU A 256 8.53 1.41 6.52
C LEU A 256 8.79 2.22 7.80
N LYS A 257 8.69 1.60 8.97
CA LYS A 257 9.03 2.23 10.26
C LYS A 257 10.49 2.68 10.25
N GLU A 258 11.41 1.80 9.84
CA GLU A 258 12.84 2.12 9.70
C GLU A 258 13.06 3.32 8.77
N GLU A 259 12.39 3.35 7.62
CA GLU A 259 12.52 4.47 6.69
C GLU A 259 11.95 5.79 7.22
N CYS A 260 10.86 5.75 7.98
CA CYS A 260 10.33 6.92 8.65
C CYS A 260 11.32 7.48 9.67
N LEU A 261 11.95 6.61 10.46
CA LEU A 261 12.99 7.02 11.42
C LEU A 261 14.20 7.62 10.72
N LEU A 262 14.69 7.00 9.64
CA LEU A 262 15.79 7.56 8.82
C LEU A 262 15.42 8.91 8.18
N PHE A 263 14.15 9.10 7.80
CA PHE A 263 13.67 10.38 7.28
C PHE A 263 13.69 11.46 8.37
N ILE A 264 13.19 11.15 9.57
CA ILE A 264 13.19 12.05 10.73
C ILE A 264 14.63 12.42 11.11
N GLU A 265 15.53 11.45 11.12
CA GLU A 265 16.96 11.67 11.37
C GLU A 265 17.59 12.65 10.36
N LYS A 266 17.28 12.50 9.07
CA LYS A 266 17.73 13.45 8.04
C LYS A 266 17.11 14.83 8.21
N LEU A 267 15.83 14.88 8.57
CA LEU A 267 15.13 16.14 8.83
C LEU A 267 15.82 16.91 9.96
N LEU A 268 16.17 16.20 11.04
CA LEU A 268 16.87 16.75 12.18
C LEU A 268 18.26 17.28 11.84
N ARG A 269 19.05 16.53 11.06
CA ARG A 269 20.38 17.01 10.61
C ARG A 269 20.31 18.31 9.81
N ASN A 270 19.21 18.53 9.10
CA ASN A 270 18.99 19.73 8.32
C ASN A 270 18.30 20.87 9.12
N CYS A 271 17.90 20.63 10.37
CA CYS A 271 17.23 21.64 11.20
C CYS A 271 18.14 22.83 11.54
N SER A 272 19.46 22.63 11.61
CA SER A 272 20.44 23.71 11.84
C SER A 272 20.34 24.81 10.78
N GLU A 273 19.94 24.47 9.56
CA GLU A 273 19.83 25.39 8.43
C GLU A 273 18.42 25.96 8.26
N ASN A 274 17.40 25.31 8.81
CA ASN A 274 16.00 25.70 8.62
C ASN A 274 15.14 25.47 9.88
N ILE A 275 14.83 26.57 10.57
CA ILE A 275 14.02 26.60 11.79
C ILE A 275 12.62 26.00 11.58
N GLN A 276 12.04 26.10 10.38
CA GLN A 276 10.71 25.54 10.12
C GLN A 276 10.68 24.01 10.25
N LEU A 277 11.82 23.34 10.07
CA LEU A 277 11.92 21.89 10.24
C LEU A 277 11.87 21.49 11.72
N ILE A 278 12.24 22.38 12.63
CA ILE A 278 12.16 22.15 14.08
C ILE A 278 10.70 22.01 14.51
N ASP A 279 9.84 22.88 13.99
CA ASP A 279 8.41 22.82 14.28
C ASP A 279 7.78 21.52 13.77
N VAL A 280 8.18 21.08 12.56
CA VAL A 280 7.77 19.77 12.03
C VAL A 280 8.26 18.63 12.91
N PHE A 281 9.51 18.68 13.36
CA PHE A 281 10.08 17.66 14.23
C PHE A 281 9.33 17.56 15.57
N ILE A 282 9.07 18.70 16.22
CA ILE A 282 8.31 18.75 17.48
C ILE A 282 6.90 18.21 17.26
N GLN A 283 6.26 18.53 16.14
CA GLN A 283 4.95 17.99 15.79
C GLN A 283 4.98 16.46 15.65
N VAL A 284 6.02 15.90 15.02
CA VAL A 284 6.19 14.44 14.89
C VAL A 284 6.32 13.77 16.25
N ILE A 285 7.10 14.35 17.18
CA ILE A 285 7.23 13.83 18.55
C ILE A 285 5.88 13.90 19.28
N HIS A 286 5.21 15.05 19.20
CA HIS A 286 3.91 15.26 19.83
C HIS A 286 2.89 14.23 19.34
N ASP A 287 2.81 14.03 18.02
CA ASP A 287 1.91 13.04 17.41
C ASP A 287 2.30 11.61 17.83
N ALA A 288 3.59 11.28 17.85
CA ALA A 288 4.06 9.97 18.29
C ALA A 288 3.65 9.66 19.74
N TYR A 289 3.71 10.65 20.63
CA TYR A 289 3.24 10.52 22.00
C TYR A 289 1.72 10.37 22.09
N LYS A 290 0.97 11.20 21.35
CA LYS A 290 -0.48 11.10 21.27
C LYS A 290 -0.94 9.70 20.85
N TYR A 291 -0.17 9.05 19.97
CA TYR A 291 -0.44 7.68 19.52
C TYR A 291 0.14 6.58 20.42
N GLY A 292 0.80 6.92 21.54
CA GLY A 292 1.36 5.95 22.48
C GLY A 292 2.60 5.21 21.95
N MET A 293 3.31 5.76 20.96
CA MET A 293 4.46 5.12 20.33
C MET A 293 5.76 5.34 21.12
N LYS A 294 5.80 4.87 22.37
CA LYS A 294 6.94 5.10 23.29
C LYS A 294 8.27 4.67 22.68
N GLU A 295 8.32 3.48 22.08
CA GLU A 295 9.54 2.95 21.43
C GLU A 295 10.03 3.87 20.29
N ALA A 296 9.12 4.45 19.50
CA ALA A 296 9.50 5.37 18.43
C ALA A 296 10.06 6.68 19.01
N ILE A 297 9.47 7.19 20.09
CA ILE A 297 9.96 8.38 20.79
C ILE A 297 11.34 8.12 21.36
N ASP A 298 11.54 6.98 22.04
CA ASP A 298 12.84 6.60 22.59
C ASP A 298 13.89 6.48 21.46
N ASN A 299 13.53 5.91 20.32
CA ASN A 299 14.41 5.84 19.13
C ASN A 299 14.66 7.21 18.47
N ILE A 300 13.80 8.20 18.67
CA ILE A 300 13.99 9.55 18.12
C ILE A 300 14.82 10.40 19.09
N VAL A 301 14.51 10.32 20.39
CA VAL A 301 15.07 11.18 21.44
C VAL A 301 16.36 10.61 22.01
N CYS A 302 16.40 9.31 22.30
CA CYS A 302 17.50 8.67 23.04
C CYS A 302 18.51 7.95 22.15
N HIS A 303 18.34 7.98 20.83
CA HIS A 303 19.20 7.20 19.94
C HIS A 303 20.59 7.82 19.86
N LYS A 304 21.53 7.12 20.51
CA LYS A 304 22.90 7.57 20.81
C LYS A 304 23.70 7.94 19.56
N ASP A 305 23.42 7.29 18.44
CA ASP A 305 24.16 7.53 17.19
C ASP A 305 23.89 8.90 16.59
N TYR A 306 22.86 9.61 17.05
CA TYR A 306 22.45 10.85 16.43
C TYR A 306 23.12 12.09 16.99
N GLY A 307 23.79 12.01 18.16
CA GLY A 307 24.51 13.14 18.78
C GLY A 307 23.69 14.43 18.81
N LEU A 308 22.36 14.29 18.80
CA LEU A 308 21.49 15.30 18.20
C LEU A 308 21.23 16.43 19.19
N PHE A 309 21.08 16.03 20.45
CA PHE A 309 21.13 16.93 21.59
C PHE A 309 22.56 17.30 22.00
N HIS A 310 23.60 16.59 21.51
CA HIS A 310 24.98 17.01 21.75
C HIS A 310 25.35 18.29 20.96
N ASN A 311 24.50 18.73 20.03
CA ASN A 311 24.62 20.06 19.44
C ASN A 311 23.82 21.06 20.28
N PRO A 312 24.48 21.88 21.13
CA PRO A 312 23.79 22.80 22.03
C PRO A 312 23.00 23.87 21.27
N THR A 313 23.40 24.18 20.04
CA THR A 313 22.69 25.14 19.18
C THR A 313 21.33 24.57 18.77
N LEU A 314 21.28 23.31 18.34
CA LEU A 314 20.04 22.66 17.93
C LEU A 314 19.11 22.47 19.13
N LEU A 315 19.64 22.05 20.28
CA LEU A 315 18.85 21.95 21.51
C LEU A 315 18.26 23.31 21.91
N THR A 316 19.06 24.39 21.85
CA THR A 316 18.58 25.74 22.12
C THR A 316 17.47 26.14 21.14
N GLN A 317 17.61 25.82 19.85
CA GLN A 317 16.58 26.10 18.85
C GLN A 317 15.30 25.29 19.09
N ILE A 318 15.42 24.02 19.52
CA ILE A 318 14.28 23.18 19.89
C ILE A 318 13.56 23.78 21.10
N ILE A 319 14.28 24.11 22.17
CA ILE A 319 13.71 24.67 23.41
C ILE A 319 13.05 26.04 23.16
N THR A 320 13.62 26.85 22.26
CA THR A 320 13.07 28.16 21.91
C THR A 320 11.90 28.10 20.94
N SER A 321 11.59 26.94 20.34
CA SER A 321 10.39 26.78 19.52
C SER A 321 9.13 26.96 20.35
N ARG A 322 8.15 27.68 19.80
CA ARG A 322 6.83 27.90 20.41
C ARG A 322 6.05 26.60 20.60
N LEU A 323 6.37 25.56 19.82
CA LEU A 323 5.70 24.27 19.92
C LEU A 323 6.29 23.39 21.04
N PHE A 324 7.50 23.70 21.52
CA PHE A 324 8.15 22.91 22.57
C PHE A 324 7.32 22.86 23.86
N CYS A 325 6.74 24.00 24.27
CA CYS A 325 5.88 24.08 25.44
C CYS A 325 4.57 23.29 25.32
N ARG A 326 4.24 22.78 24.13
CA ARG A 326 3.07 21.90 23.92
C ARG A 326 3.41 20.42 24.09
N LEU A 327 4.67 20.08 24.24
CA LEU A 327 5.07 18.70 24.51
C LEU A 327 4.66 18.30 25.94
N PRO A 328 4.25 17.05 26.15
CA PRO A 328 4.05 16.49 27.48
C PRO A 328 5.31 16.62 28.33
N GLU A 329 5.14 16.91 29.62
CA GLU A 329 6.24 17.10 30.58
C GLU A 329 7.24 15.93 30.56
N ALA A 330 6.75 14.69 30.47
CA ALA A 330 7.59 13.50 30.40
C ALA A 330 8.58 13.52 29.22
N ILE A 331 8.16 14.04 28.06
CA ILE A 331 9.04 14.15 26.88
C ILE A 331 10.02 15.31 27.08
N ILE A 332 9.56 16.43 27.63
CA ILE A 332 10.42 17.58 27.91
C ILE A 332 11.56 17.16 28.84
N THR A 333 11.24 16.47 29.94
CA THR A 333 12.24 15.91 30.86
C THR A 333 13.18 14.95 30.14
N GLN A 334 12.66 14.08 29.27
CA GLN A 334 13.48 13.13 28.51
C GLN A 334 14.46 13.85 27.56
N ILE A 335 14.01 14.87 26.83
CA ILE A 335 14.83 15.69 25.95
C ILE A 335 15.93 16.42 26.74
N ILE A 336 15.58 17.05 27.85
CA ILE A 336 16.54 17.78 28.70
C ILE A 336 17.55 16.81 29.33
N SER A 337 17.09 15.64 29.77
CA SER A 337 17.95 14.62 30.39
C SER A 337 18.88 13.93 29.38
N ALA A 338 18.54 13.95 28.09
CA ALA A 338 19.38 13.34 27.04
C ALA A 338 20.65 14.18 26.74
N ASP A 339 20.73 15.40 27.28
CA ASP A 339 21.89 16.29 27.18
C ASP A 339 22.87 16.16 28.37
N ILE A 340 22.44 15.55 29.47
CA ILE A 340 23.24 15.30 30.69
C ILE A 340 23.81 13.88 30.65
#